data_AF-A0A7C5PJ40-F1
#
_entry.id   AF-A0A7C5PJ40-F1
#
_cell.length_a   1.000
_cell.length_b   1.000
_cell.length_c   1.000
_cell.angle_alpha   90.00
_cell.angle_beta   90.00
_cell.angle_gamma   90.00
#
_symmetry.space_group_name_H-M   'P 1'
#
loop_
_entity.id
_entity.type
_entity.pdbx_description
1 polymer ?
#
loop_
_entity_poly.entity_id
_entity_poly.type
_entity_poly.pdbx_seq_one_letter_code
_entity_poly.pdbx_strand_id
1 'polypeptide(L)'
;MKRSILEIALVGGVIATLGYFHEKLNLMNSTHSRKDREISRLESDLAKAKFLLGADRKERDARIGRLQERLAQLTRALQEMEKKLSTQNHHLGEVRKALEQVTLQKEEVTRDLRELREEEGKWGSVAKNAALVADKIKEQEEALNRLKVSLLEDKEHLRKALLLPSVQLNGPDTVGSGTLVYSGPARKGPGYETFVFTSYHVVRDIFADIPEDKEKVVEVTVYLPEGKKDFKADLVAQETRIDLAILKLRSKARIPYTASLATPEELKNLDVFTKVVAVGCPLGNDPIPTEGVVTDLQNRIGGANYWMINAPTYLGNSGGGVFLADSRHLVGVFSKIFTHGKFNPAVVPHMGLCTPLPDILKWLEKTPYSFLAGRPKNDLARGDASGL
;
A
#
# COMPACT_ATOMS: atom_id res chain seq x y z
N MET A 1 66.41 -34.26 192.13
CA MET A 1 65.05 -34.81 191.83
C MET A 1 64.40 -33.91 190.79
N LYS A 2 63.88 -34.29 189.61
CA LYS A 2 63.73 -35.51 188.79
C LYS A 2 63.51 -34.99 187.33
N ARG A 3 64.02 -35.70 186.32
CA ARG A 3 63.97 -35.52 184.81
C ARG A 3 62.54 -35.22 184.27
N SER A 4 62.21 -34.81 183.02
CA SER A 4 62.79 -34.21 181.78
C SER A 4 61.57 -34.01 180.82
N ILE A 5 61.36 -32.83 180.20
CA ILE A 5 60.21 -32.54 179.29
C ILE A 5 60.67 -32.11 177.87
N LEU A 6 61.96 -31.79 177.67
CA LEU A 6 62.45 -31.19 176.43
C LEU A 6 62.52 -32.17 175.22
N GLU A 7 62.60 -33.48 175.45
CA GLU A 7 62.77 -34.49 174.38
C GLU A 7 61.47 -34.85 173.64
N ILE A 8 60.30 -34.67 174.27
CA ILE A 8 59.02 -35.04 173.66
C ILE A 8 58.61 -34.06 172.54
N ALA A 9 59.03 -32.80 172.62
CA ALA A 9 58.69 -31.79 171.61
C ALA A 9 59.39 -32.02 170.25
N LEU A 10 60.58 -32.64 170.26
CA LEU A 10 61.43 -32.73 169.06
C LEU A 10 61.03 -33.91 168.15
N VAL A 11 60.51 -34.99 168.72
CA VAL A 11 60.02 -36.16 167.97
C VAL A 11 58.72 -35.86 167.22
N GLY A 12 57.87 -34.98 167.76
CA GLY A 12 56.62 -34.59 167.10
C GLY A 12 56.81 -33.83 165.79
N GLY A 13 57.87 -33.03 165.66
CA GLY A 13 58.10 -32.20 164.47
C GLY A 13 58.53 -32.97 163.21
N VAL A 14 59.22 -34.10 163.38
CA VAL A 14 59.78 -34.88 162.25
C VAL A 14 58.70 -35.70 161.53
N ILE A 15 57.67 -36.18 162.25
CA ILE A 15 56.60 -36.98 161.65
C ILE A 15 55.70 -36.11 160.74
N ALA A 16 55.44 -34.86 161.13
CA ALA A 16 54.61 -33.94 160.34
C ALA A 16 55.23 -33.57 158.98
N THR A 17 56.56 -33.42 158.92
CA THR A 17 57.26 -33.06 157.67
C THR A 17 57.30 -34.21 156.66
N LEU A 18 57.45 -35.45 157.14
CA LEU A 18 57.38 -36.64 156.28
C LEU A 18 55.98 -36.87 155.71
N GLY A 19 54.92 -36.62 156.50
CA GLY A 19 53.53 -36.69 156.03
C GLY A 19 53.25 -35.73 154.88
N TYR A 20 53.71 -34.47 155.00
CA TYR A 20 53.53 -33.45 153.96
C TYR A 20 54.25 -33.82 152.65
N PHE A 21 55.43 -34.43 152.73
CA PHE A 21 56.20 -34.80 151.54
C PHE A 21 55.55 -35.94 150.76
N HIS A 22 54.96 -36.92 151.46
CA HIS A 22 54.28 -38.05 150.83
C HIS A 22 53.01 -37.62 150.08
N GLU A 23 52.25 -36.68 150.67
CA GLU A 23 51.06 -36.11 150.02
C GLU A 23 51.42 -35.35 148.73
N LYS A 24 52.52 -34.58 148.74
CA LYS A 24 52.97 -33.80 147.59
C LYS A 24 53.46 -34.67 146.42
N LEU A 25 54.13 -35.79 146.71
CA LEU A 25 54.59 -36.75 145.69
C LEU A 25 53.41 -37.43 144.98
N ASN A 26 52.37 -37.82 145.72
CA ASN A 26 51.16 -38.41 145.13
C ASN A 26 50.42 -37.41 144.22
N LEU A 27 50.36 -36.14 144.62
CA LEU A 27 49.77 -35.09 143.80
C LEU A 27 50.54 -34.93 142.47
N MET A 28 51.88 -34.93 142.54
CA MET A 28 52.73 -34.77 141.36
C MET A 28 52.59 -35.95 140.37
N ASN A 29 52.59 -37.19 140.86
CA ASN A 29 52.39 -38.38 140.03
C ASN A 29 50.99 -38.42 139.38
N SER A 30 49.96 -37.98 140.11
CA SER A 30 48.61 -37.87 139.55
C SER A 30 48.54 -36.83 138.42
N THR A 31 49.31 -35.75 138.53
CA THR A 31 49.36 -34.68 137.53
C THR A 31 50.10 -35.12 136.27
N HIS A 32 51.21 -35.86 136.41
CA HIS A 32 51.98 -36.38 135.27
C HIS A 32 51.16 -37.40 134.47
N SER A 33 50.52 -38.35 135.17
CA SER A 33 49.63 -39.35 134.56
C SER A 33 48.41 -38.76 133.86
N ARG A 34 48.03 -37.52 134.21
CA ARG A 34 46.95 -36.78 133.55
C ARG A 34 47.43 -36.13 132.25
N LYS A 35 48.64 -35.53 132.27
CA LYS A 35 49.25 -34.92 131.08
C LYS A 35 49.60 -35.95 130.00
N ASP A 36 50.12 -37.13 130.37
CA ASP A 36 50.45 -38.18 129.40
C ASP A 36 49.19 -38.72 128.68
N ARG A 37 48.05 -38.75 129.38
CA ARG A 37 46.75 -39.07 128.78
C ARG A 37 46.25 -37.99 127.82
N GLU A 38 46.55 -36.72 128.10
CA GLU A 38 46.18 -35.59 127.26
C GLU A 38 47.02 -35.54 125.97
N ILE A 39 48.33 -35.79 126.07
CA ILE A 39 49.22 -35.89 124.90
C ILE A 39 48.78 -37.01 123.96
N SER A 40 48.52 -38.22 124.49
CA SER A 40 48.02 -39.34 123.67
C SER A 40 46.71 -39.01 122.94
N ARG A 41 45.82 -38.22 123.55
CA ARG A 41 44.59 -37.76 122.89
C ARG A 41 44.89 -36.78 121.76
N LEU A 42 45.74 -35.79 121.99
CA LEU A 42 46.13 -34.81 120.98
C LEU A 42 46.84 -35.44 119.78
N GLU A 43 47.69 -36.45 119.99
CA GLU A 43 48.34 -37.18 118.90
C GLU A 43 47.32 -37.96 118.05
N SER A 44 46.33 -38.58 118.69
CA SER A 44 45.22 -39.26 118.00
C SER A 44 44.37 -38.28 117.17
N ASP A 45 44.05 -37.12 117.73
CA ASP A 45 43.30 -36.08 117.02
C ASP A 45 44.10 -35.48 115.85
N LEU A 46 45.42 -35.28 116.03
CA LEU A 46 46.31 -34.84 114.97
C LEU A 46 46.38 -35.84 113.81
N ALA A 47 46.44 -37.14 114.11
CA ALA A 47 46.43 -38.20 113.11
C ALA A 47 45.12 -38.21 112.30
N LYS A 48 43.97 -38.06 112.97
CA LYS A 48 42.66 -37.92 112.31
C LYS A 48 42.60 -36.68 111.43
N ALA A 49 43.05 -35.53 111.91
CA ALA A 49 43.04 -34.28 111.14
C ALA A 49 43.89 -34.39 109.86
N LYS A 50 45.09 -34.99 109.95
CA LYS A 50 45.95 -35.23 108.78
C LYS A 50 45.30 -36.16 107.75
N PHE A 51 44.61 -37.21 108.20
CA PHE A 51 43.91 -38.13 107.31
C PHE A 51 42.76 -37.44 106.56
N LEU A 52 41.93 -36.66 107.28
CA LEU A 52 40.82 -35.90 106.68
C LEU A 52 41.31 -34.86 105.66
N LEU A 53 42.39 -34.13 105.99
CA LEU A 53 43.03 -33.19 105.05
C LEU A 53 43.58 -33.89 103.80
N GLY A 54 44.19 -35.07 103.96
CA GLY A 54 44.67 -35.87 102.84
C GLY A 54 43.54 -36.38 101.94
N ALA A 55 42.39 -36.75 102.53
CA ALA A 55 41.21 -37.18 101.79
C ALA A 55 40.56 -36.03 101.02
N ASP A 56 40.35 -34.87 101.65
CA ASP A 56 39.79 -33.66 101.00
C ASP A 56 40.70 -33.18 99.85
N ARG A 57 42.03 -33.21 100.04
CA ARG A 57 42.98 -32.88 98.96
C ARG A 57 42.85 -33.81 97.75
N LYS A 58 42.77 -35.13 97.96
CA LYS A 58 42.58 -36.11 96.87
C LYS A 58 41.26 -35.89 96.12
N GLU A 59 40.19 -35.58 96.84
CA GLU A 59 38.88 -35.33 96.23
C GLU A 59 38.88 -34.05 95.38
N ARG A 60 39.52 -32.98 95.86
CA ARG A 60 39.72 -31.73 95.10
C ARG A 60 40.55 -31.96 93.85
N ASP A 61 41.67 -32.67 93.94
CA ASP A 61 42.54 -32.97 92.80
C ASP A 61 41.79 -33.80 91.74
N ALA A 62 40.99 -34.78 92.16
CA ALA A 62 40.12 -35.55 91.26
C ALA A 62 39.02 -34.69 90.61
N ARG A 63 38.45 -33.73 91.33
CA ARG A 63 37.47 -32.78 90.77
C ARG A 63 38.11 -31.83 89.76
N ILE A 64 39.31 -31.33 90.04
CA ILE A 64 40.08 -30.50 89.11
C ILE A 64 40.39 -31.28 87.83
N GLY A 65 40.86 -32.53 87.94
CA GLY A 65 41.11 -33.39 86.78
C GLY A 65 39.88 -33.57 85.89
N ARG A 66 38.71 -33.87 86.49
CA ARG A 66 37.44 -33.98 85.74
C ARG A 66 37.02 -32.68 85.06
N LEU A 67 37.22 -31.54 85.73
CA LEU A 67 36.90 -30.23 85.14
C LEU A 67 37.85 -29.87 83.99
N GLN A 68 39.15 -30.18 84.11
CA GLN A 68 40.13 -29.97 83.05
C GLN A 68 39.82 -30.83 81.82
N GLU A 69 39.43 -32.09 82.02
CA GLU A 69 39.03 -32.98 80.92
C GLU A 69 37.76 -32.47 80.21
N ARG A 70 36.76 -32.02 80.98
CA ARG A 70 35.53 -31.44 80.41
C ARG A 70 35.80 -30.12 79.67
N LEU A 71 36.70 -29.29 80.18
CA LEU A 71 37.13 -28.06 79.51
C LEU A 71 37.85 -28.36 78.18
N ALA A 72 38.72 -29.38 78.16
CA ALA A 72 39.40 -29.83 76.95
C ALA A 72 38.40 -30.37 75.90
N GLN A 73 37.40 -31.15 76.33
CA GLN A 73 36.33 -31.64 75.45
C GLN A 73 35.50 -30.49 74.86
N LEU A 74 35.07 -29.53 75.68
CA LEU A 74 34.31 -28.36 75.22
C LEU A 74 35.12 -27.48 74.27
N THR A 75 36.42 -27.32 74.52
CA THR A 75 37.31 -26.55 73.64
C THR A 75 37.41 -27.22 72.26
N ARG A 76 37.57 -28.55 72.21
CA ARG A 76 37.57 -29.29 70.94
C ARG A 76 36.23 -29.19 70.19
N ALA A 77 35.11 -29.29 70.91
CA ALA A 77 33.78 -29.16 70.32
C ALA A 77 33.55 -27.76 69.73
N LEU A 78 33.99 -26.70 70.42
CA LEU A 78 33.93 -25.32 69.91
C LEU A 78 34.75 -25.15 68.63
N GLN A 79 35.98 -25.65 68.60
CA GLN A 79 36.83 -25.60 67.40
C GLN A 79 36.18 -26.32 66.21
N GLU A 80 35.52 -27.46 66.45
CA GLU A 80 34.80 -28.19 65.40
C GLU A 80 33.58 -27.41 64.89
N MET A 81 32.82 -26.77 65.79
CA MET A 81 31.69 -25.93 65.40
C MET A 81 32.13 -24.68 64.64
N GLU A 82 33.21 -24.02 65.05
CA GLU A 82 33.79 -22.87 64.32
C GLU A 82 34.20 -23.27 62.91
N LYS A 83 34.83 -24.44 62.75
CA LYS A 83 35.17 -24.97 61.43
C LYS A 83 33.93 -25.21 60.57
N LYS A 84 32.87 -25.83 61.13
CA LYS A 84 31.59 -26.06 60.42
C LYS A 84 30.93 -24.74 60.01
N LEU A 85 30.91 -23.75 60.91
CA LEU A 85 30.34 -22.43 60.64
C LEU A 85 31.12 -21.70 59.54
N SER A 86 32.45 -21.80 59.54
CA SER A 86 33.30 -21.26 58.47
C SER A 86 32.97 -21.89 57.11
N THR A 87 32.79 -23.21 57.04
CA THR A 87 32.41 -23.90 55.81
C THR A 87 31.01 -23.49 55.34
N GLN A 88 30.04 -23.39 56.25
CA GLN A 88 28.68 -22.95 55.92
C GLN A 88 28.66 -21.50 55.41
N ASN A 89 29.43 -20.60 56.02
CA ASN A 89 29.56 -19.22 55.57
C ASN A 89 30.19 -19.13 54.17
N HIS A 90 31.15 -20.01 53.86
CA HIS A 90 31.73 -20.10 52.53
C HIS A 90 30.68 -20.53 51.48
N HIS A 91 29.94 -21.60 51.74
CA HIS A 91 28.87 -22.05 50.84
C HIS A 91 27.77 -21.00 50.67
N LEU A 92 27.38 -20.29 51.74
CA LEU A 92 26.43 -19.17 51.64
C LEU A 92 26.96 -18.05 50.74
N GLY A 93 28.26 -17.78 50.78
CA GLY A 93 28.93 -16.84 49.87
C GLY A 93 28.86 -17.28 48.41
N GLU A 94 29.07 -18.58 48.14
CA GLU A 94 28.96 -19.14 46.79
C GLU A 94 27.52 -19.10 46.26
N VAL A 95 26.55 -19.50 47.08
CA VAL A 95 25.12 -19.44 46.72
C VAL A 95 24.70 -18.00 46.44
N ARG A 96 25.16 -17.03 47.23
CA ARG A 96 24.86 -15.62 47.00
C ARG A 96 25.42 -15.12 45.67
N LYS A 97 26.65 -15.50 45.31
CA LYS A 97 27.24 -15.18 43.99
C LYS A 97 26.48 -15.83 42.84
N ALA A 98 26.09 -17.10 42.97
CA ALA A 98 25.29 -17.79 41.96
C ALA A 98 23.92 -17.12 41.78
N LEU A 99 23.27 -16.72 42.88
CA LEU A 99 22.00 -16.00 42.84
C LEU A 99 22.12 -14.65 42.14
N GLU A 100 23.20 -13.91 42.38
CA GLU A 100 23.48 -12.64 41.71
C GLU A 100 23.65 -12.83 40.20
N GLN A 101 24.41 -13.85 39.77
CA GLN A 101 24.57 -14.20 38.36
C GLN A 101 23.24 -14.57 37.68
N VAL A 102 22.43 -15.42 38.33
CA VAL A 102 21.12 -15.81 37.79
C VAL A 102 20.17 -14.61 37.69
N THR A 103 20.26 -13.67 38.63
CA THR A 103 19.44 -12.45 38.60
C THR A 103 19.82 -11.58 37.40
N LEU A 104 21.12 -11.38 37.14
CA LEU A 104 21.60 -10.64 35.96
C LEU A 104 21.17 -11.31 34.65
N GLN A 105 21.33 -12.63 34.53
CA GLN A 105 20.90 -13.37 33.35
C GLN A 105 19.38 -13.26 33.11
N LYS A 106 18.58 -13.29 34.18
CA LYS A 106 17.13 -13.10 34.09
C LYS A 106 16.78 -11.72 33.56
N GLU A 107 17.47 -10.67 34.02
CA GLU A 107 17.26 -9.31 33.55
C GLU A 107 17.60 -9.17 32.06
N GLU A 108 18.71 -9.77 31.62
CA GLU A 108 19.13 -9.79 30.21
C GLU A 108 18.08 -10.49 29.32
N VAL A 109 17.66 -11.70 29.67
CA VAL A 109 16.63 -12.44 28.92
C VAL A 109 15.30 -11.66 28.88
N THR A 110 14.95 -10.97 29.96
CA THR A 110 13.72 -10.16 30.01
C THR A 110 13.80 -8.97 29.07
N ARG A 111 14.97 -8.35 28.92
CA ARG A 111 15.21 -7.27 27.96
C ARG A 111 15.10 -7.80 26.53
N ASP A 112 15.79 -8.89 26.21
CA ASP A 112 15.80 -9.46 24.86
C ASP A 112 14.38 -9.90 24.42
N LEU A 113 13.59 -10.48 25.34
CA LEU A 113 12.18 -10.81 25.10
C LEU A 113 11.31 -9.57 24.83
N ARG A 114 11.65 -8.42 25.41
CA ARG A 114 10.94 -7.16 25.14
C ARG A 114 11.27 -6.65 23.74
N GLU A 115 12.54 -6.67 23.36
CA GLU A 115 13.00 -6.24 22.03
C GLU A 115 12.38 -7.10 20.92
N LEU A 116 12.37 -8.43 21.07
CA LEU A 116 11.72 -9.35 20.11
C LEU A 116 10.22 -9.08 19.95
N ARG A 117 9.50 -8.76 21.03
CA ARG A 117 8.06 -8.41 20.96
C ARG A 117 7.81 -7.09 20.21
N GLU A 118 8.70 -6.12 20.36
CA GLU A 118 8.60 -4.86 19.61
C GLU A 118 8.84 -5.06 18.11
N GLU A 119 9.77 -5.95 17.73
CA GLU A 119 10.01 -6.32 16.33
C GLU A 119 8.83 -7.08 15.71
N GLU A 120 8.22 -8.02 16.43
CA GLU A 120 7.01 -8.74 15.99
C GLU A 120 5.86 -7.76 15.68
N GLY A 121 5.70 -6.72 16.50
CA GLY A 121 4.75 -5.63 16.27
C GLY A 121 5.01 -4.86 14.96
N LYS A 122 6.28 -4.63 14.60
CA LYS A 122 6.66 -3.99 13.33
C LYS A 122 6.26 -4.86 12.14
N TRP A 123 6.53 -6.17 12.17
CA TRP A 123 6.14 -7.09 11.09
C TRP A 123 4.63 -7.18 10.90
N GLY A 124 3.84 -7.13 11.99
CA GLY A 124 2.38 -7.05 11.89
C GLY A 124 1.90 -5.79 11.16
N SER A 125 2.57 -4.66 11.34
CA SER A 125 2.26 -3.42 10.62
C SER A 125 2.65 -3.49 9.13
N VAL A 126 3.77 -4.11 8.79
CA VAL A 126 4.23 -4.33 7.41
C VAL A 126 3.25 -5.25 6.67
N ALA A 127 2.81 -6.35 7.30
CA ALA A 127 1.83 -7.26 6.71
C ALA A 127 0.48 -6.57 6.44
N LYS A 128 -0.01 -5.74 7.37
CA LYS A 128 -1.23 -4.94 7.16
C LYS A 128 -1.08 -3.95 6.01
N ASN A 129 0.06 -3.26 5.91
CA ASN A 129 0.34 -2.33 4.82
C ASN A 129 0.45 -3.04 3.48
N ALA A 130 1.08 -4.22 3.44
CA ALA A 130 1.17 -5.05 2.23
C ALA A 130 -0.21 -5.50 1.74
N ALA A 131 -1.09 -5.93 2.65
CA ALA A 131 -2.48 -6.26 2.32
C ALA A 131 -3.24 -5.06 1.74
N LEU A 132 -3.12 -3.88 2.38
CA LEU A 132 -3.74 -2.65 1.88
C LEU A 132 -3.23 -2.24 0.49
N VAL A 133 -1.92 -2.41 0.24
CA VAL A 133 -1.32 -2.14 -1.07
C VAL A 133 -1.84 -3.14 -2.11
N ALA A 134 -1.94 -4.43 -1.77
CA ALA A 134 -2.49 -5.44 -2.68
C ALA A 134 -3.95 -5.13 -3.06
N ASP A 135 -4.79 -4.72 -2.10
CA ASP A 135 -6.17 -4.31 -2.36
C ASP A 135 -6.23 -3.09 -3.30
N LYS A 136 -5.38 -2.08 -3.06
CA LYS A 136 -5.27 -0.91 -3.95
C LYS A 136 -4.81 -1.27 -5.37
N ILE A 137 -3.86 -2.20 -5.50
CA ILE A 137 -3.40 -2.68 -6.82
C ILE A 137 -4.56 -3.33 -7.57
N LYS A 138 -5.33 -4.18 -6.89
CA LYS A 138 -6.52 -4.83 -7.49
C LYS A 138 -7.56 -3.81 -7.96
N GLU A 139 -7.84 -2.78 -7.15
CA GLU A 139 -8.77 -1.71 -7.53
C GLU A 139 -8.27 -0.94 -8.77
N GLN A 140 -6.97 -0.67 -8.85
CA GLN A 140 -6.35 -0.03 -10.00
C GLN A 140 -6.39 -0.90 -11.26
N GLU A 141 -6.15 -2.21 -11.15
CA GLU A 141 -6.27 -3.14 -12.28
C GLU A 141 -7.70 -3.18 -12.84
N GLU A 142 -8.72 -3.20 -11.98
CA GLU A 142 -10.11 -3.14 -12.40
C GLU A 142 -10.45 -1.80 -13.07
N ALA A 143 -9.94 -0.68 -12.55
CA ALA A 143 -10.10 0.64 -13.17
C ALA A 143 -9.43 0.72 -14.56
N LEU A 144 -8.22 0.15 -14.69
CA LEU A 144 -7.49 0.09 -15.95
C LEU A 144 -8.25 -0.75 -16.99
N ASN A 145 -8.82 -1.88 -16.57
CA ASN A 145 -9.64 -2.72 -17.45
C ASN A 145 -10.89 -1.99 -17.94
N ARG A 146 -11.60 -1.26 -17.06
CA ARG A 146 -12.75 -0.44 -17.45
C ARG A 146 -12.37 0.62 -18.48
N LEU A 147 -11.24 1.31 -18.27
CA LEU A 147 -10.74 2.31 -19.22
C LEU A 147 -10.39 1.69 -20.57
N LYS A 148 -9.76 0.51 -20.58
CA LYS A 148 -9.41 -0.20 -21.81
C LYS A 148 -10.65 -0.61 -22.62
N VAL A 149 -11.69 -1.12 -21.96
CA VAL A 149 -12.96 -1.45 -22.62
C VAL A 149 -13.59 -0.19 -23.23
N SER A 150 -13.68 0.90 -22.45
CA SER A 150 -14.22 2.18 -22.93
C SER A 150 -13.44 2.73 -24.13
N LEU A 151 -12.10 2.63 -24.11
CA LEU A 151 -11.27 3.07 -25.23
C LEU A 151 -11.47 2.21 -26.49
N LEU A 152 -11.67 0.90 -26.34
CA LEU A 152 -11.95 0.01 -27.47
C LEU A 152 -13.34 0.28 -28.07
N GLU A 153 -14.35 0.49 -27.22
CA GLU A 153 -15.69 0.91 -27.64
C GLU A 153 -15.64 2.25 -28.39
N ASP A 154 -14.83 3.21 -27.91
CA ASP A 154 -14.62 4.50 -28.55
C ASP A 154 -13.96 4.35 -29.94
N LYS A 155 -12.96 3.47 -30.09
CA LYS A 155 -12.32 3.20 -31.40
C LYS A 155 -13.29 2.61 -32.42
N GLU A 156 -14.11 1.63 -32.02
CA GLU A 156 -15.13 1.06 -32.90
C GLU A 156 -16.20 2.08 -33.26
N HIS A 157 -16.57 2.94 -32.30
CA HIS A 157 -17.49 4.04 -32.55
C HIS A 157 -16.92 5.05 -33.56
N LEU A 158 -15.65 5.46 -33.39
CA LEU A 158 -14.94 6.33 -34.32
C LEU A 158 -14.88 5.73 -35.73
N ARG A 159 -14.56 4.43 -35.84
CA ARG A 159 -14.55 3.74 -37.15
C ARG A 159 -15.92 3.81 -37.82
N LYS A 160 -17.00 3.52 -37.09
CA LYS A 160 -18.38 3.51 -37.61
C LYS A 160 -18.91 4.91 -37.95
N ALA A 161 -18.53 5.92 -37.18
CA ALA A 161 -19.02 7.29 -37.36
C ALA A 161 -18.23 8.09 -38.40
N LEU A 162 -16.92 7.83 -38.54
CA LEU A 162 -16.01 8.65 -39.36
C LEU A 162 -15.47 7.90 -40.59
N LEU A 163 -14.99 6.66 -40.43
CA LEU A 163 -14.30 5.94 -41.50
C LEU A 163 -15.27 5.21 -42.45
N LEU A 164 -16.21 4.45 -41.92
CA LEU A 164 -17.16 3.66 -42.75
C LEU A 164 -18.10 4.52 -43.59
N PRO A 165 -18.50 5.75 -43.17
CA PRO A 165 -19.23 6.67 -44.04
C PRO A 165 -18.37 7.33 -45.12
N SER A 166 -17.04 7.33 -44.99
CA SER A 166 -16.15 7.92 -45.98
C SER A 166 -16.01 6.99 -47.19
N VAL A 167 -15.94 7.56 -48.39
CA VAL A 167 -15.77 6.81 -49.64
C VAL A 167 -14.67 7.43 -50.48
N GLN A 168 -14.06 6.61 -51.33
CA GLN A 168 -13.10 7.07 -52.33
C GLN A 168 -13.82 7.19 -53.67
N LEU A 169 -13.56 8.28 -54.40
CA LEU A 169 -14.00 8.46 -55.78
C LEU A 169 -12.81 8.22 -56.69
N ASN A 170 -12.98 7.30 -57.64
CA ASN A 170 -11.94 6.84 -58.54
C ASN A 170 -12.29 7.23 -59.98
N GLY A 171 -11.37 7.96 -60.61
CA GLY A 171 -11.31 8.19 -62.04
C GLY A 171 -9.97 7.69 -62.62
N PRO A 172 -9.79 7.77 -63.94
CA PRO A 172 -8.55 7.36 -64.60
C PRO A 172 -7.30 8.08 -64.06
N ASP A 173 -7.36 9.41 -63.95
CA ASP A 173 -6.23 10.24 -63.47
C ASP A 173 -6.59 11.06 -62.22
N THR A 174 -7.89 11.18 -61.91
CA THR A 174 -8.41 11.91 -60.75
C THR A 174 -8.81 10.96 -59.63
N VAL A 175 -8.35 11.26 -58.41
CA VAL A 175 -8.85 10.62 -57.18
C VAL A 175 -9.37 11.68 -56.22
N GLY A 176 -10.51 11.38 -55.60
CA GLY A 176 -11.09 12.22 -54.56
C GLY A 176 -11.81 11.41 -53.50
N SER A 177 -12.57 12.12 -52.69
CA SER A 177 -13.28 11.59 -51.54
C SER A 177 -14.77 11.90 -51.60
N GLY A 178 -15.54 11.19 -50.80
CA GLY A 178 -16.95 11.44 -50.60
C GLY A 178 -17.37 11.05 -49.18
N THR A 179 -18.57 11.47 -48.79
CA THR A 179 -19.21 11.05 -47.53
C THR A 179 -20.61 10.53 -47.80
N LEU A 180 -20.88 9.29 -47.41
CA LEU A 180 -22.22 8.68 -47.39
C LEU A 180 -23.09 9.41 -46.37
N VAL A 181 -24.17 10.06 -46.83
CA VAL A 181 -25.06 10.85 -45.96
C VAL A 181 -26.45 10.24 -45.81
N TYR A 182 -26.79 9.26 -46.66
CA TYR A 182 -28.08 8.59 -46.59
C TYR A 182 -28.02 7.20 -47.22
N SER A 183 -28.64 6.22 -46.56
CA SER A 183 -28.98 4.93 -47.15
C SER A 183 -30.30 4.45 -46.55
N GLY A 184 -31.37 4.54 -47.33
CA GLY A 184 -32.73 4.28 -46.86
C GLY A 184 -33.64 3.77 -47.97
N PRO A 185 -34.91 3.43 -47.66
CA PRO A 185 -35.84 2.90 -48.64
C PRO A 185 -35.91 3.77 -49.88
N ALA A 186 -35.89 3.14 -51.05
CA ALA A 186 -35.93 3.83 -52.31
C ALA A 186 -37.25 4.60 -52.45
N ARG A 187 -37.18 5.85 -52.94
CA ARG A 187 -38.39 6.67 -53.16
C ARG A 187 -39.28 6.10 -54.28
N LYS A 188 -38.72 5.31 -55.18
CA LYS A 188 -39.44 4.65 -56.28
C LYS A 188 -39.02 3.18 -56.39
N GLY A 189 -39.99 2.28 -56.22
CA GLY A 189 -39.79 0.83 -56.37
C GLY A 189 -39.11 0.16 -55.16
N PRO A 190 -38.85 -1.16 -55.25
CA PRO A 190 -38.25 -1.92 -54.17
C PRO A 190 -36.74 -1.68 -54.06
N GLY A 191 -36.23 -1.68 -52.83
CA GLY A 191 -34.80 -1.58 -52.51
C GLY A 191 -34.44 -0.32 -51.74
N TYR A 192 -33.15 0.02 -51.75
CA TYR A 192 -32.59 1.19 -51.08
C TYR A 192 -32.00 2.18 -52.07
N GLU A 193 -31.99 3.46 -51.70
CA GLU A 193 -31.21 4.51 -52.37
C GLU A 193 -30.12 4.98 -51.41
N THR A 194 -28.91 5.15 -51.93
CA THR A 194 -27.76 5.64 -51.17
C THR A 194 -27.17 6.87 -51.83
N PHE A 195 -26.91 7.91 -51.04
CA PHE A 195 -26.41 9.20 -51.52
C PHE A 195 -25.08 9.58 -50.85
N VAL A 196 -24.21 10.20 -51.63
CA VAL A 196 -22.87 10.64 -51.24
C VAL A 196 -22.74 12.14 -51.51
N PHE A 197 -22.26 12.90 -50.53
CA PHE A 197 -21.75 14.25 -50.76
C PHE A 197 -20.29 14.18 -51.18
N THR A 198 -19.91 15.03 -52.13
CA THR A 198 -18.54 15.19 -52.60
C THR A 198 -18.34 16.60 -53.15
N SER A 199 -17.10 16.96 -53.49
CA SER A 199 -16.83 18.21 -54.19
C SER A 199 -17.16 18.10 -55.67
N TYR A 200 -17.75 19.15 -56.23
CA TYR A 200 -18.14 19.13 -57.64
C TYR A 200 -16.93 19.04 -58.59
N HIS A 201 -15.83 19.75 -58.29
CA HIS A 201 -14.64 19.69 -59.14
C HIS A 201 -14.08 18.26 -59.27
N VAL A 202 -14.15 17.43 -58.22
CA VAL A 202 -13.71 16.02 -58.28
C VAL A 202 -14.51 15.27 -59.34
N VAL A 203 -15.84 15.40 -59.31
CA VAL A 203 -16.72 14.73 -60.28
C VAL A 203 -16.50 15.26 -61.70
N ARG A 204 -16.34 16.59 -61.83
CA ARG A 204 -16.04 17.24 -63.11
C ARG A 204 -14.74 16.73 -63.71
N ASP A 205 -13.68 16.63 -62.91
CA ASP A 205 -12.35 16.22 -63.35
C ASP A 205 -12.36 14.73 -63.73
N ILE A 206 -13.00 13.86 -62.93
CA ILE A 206 -13.26 12.45 -63.30
C ILE A 206 -14.02 12.35 -64.64
N PHE A 207 -15.05 13.17 -64.85
CA PHE A 207 -15.83 13.17 -66.10
C PHE A 207 -15.09 13.74 -67.31
N ALA A 208 -14.00 14.49 -67.10
CA ALA A 208 -13.10 14.97 -68.15
C ALA A 208 -12.06 13.90 -68.52
N ASP A 209 -11.63 13.10 -67.55
CA ASP A 209 -10.70 11.98 -67.76
C ASP A 209 -11.36 10.79 -68.47
N ILE A 210 -12.69 10.65 -68.39
CA ILE A 210 -13.44 9.59 -69.07
C ILE A 210 -13.59 9.94 -70.57
N PRO A 211 -13.16 9.06 -71.50
CA PRO A 211 -13.36 9.22 -72.94
C PRO A 211 -14.83 9.47 -73.33
N GLU A 212 -15.06 10.30 -74.35
CA GLU A 212 -16.41 10.71 -74.78
C GLU A 212 -17.32 9.54 -75.21
N ASP A 213 -16.74 8.44 -75.68
CA ASP A 213 -17.46 7.23 -76.11
C ASP A 213 -17.89 6.34 -74.94
N LYS A 214 -17.41 6.63 -73.71
CA LYS A 214 -17.75 5.87 -72.51
C LYS A 214 -18.84 6.53 -71.69
N GLU A 215 -19.59 5.70 -70.97
CA GLU A 215 -20.60 6.15 -70.02
C GLU A 215 -19.95 6.97 -68.90
N LYS A 216 -20.44 8.20 -68.67
CA LYS A 216 -19.99 9.05 -67.57
C LYS A 216 -20.57 8.59 -66.24
N VAL A 217 -19.84 7.72 -65.56
CA VAL A 217 -20.14 7.22 -64.22
C VAL A 217 -18.93 7.42 -63.32
N VAL A 218 -19.18 7.65 -62.03
CA VAL A 218 -18.12 7.72 -61.03
C VAL A 218 -17.97 6.36 -60.37
N GLU A 219 -16.76 5.82 -60.31
CA GLU A 219 -16.48 4.64 -59.49
C GLU A 219 -16.25 5.08 -58.04
N VAL A 220 -16.99 4.45 -57.12
CA VAL A 220 -17.01 4.80 -55.70
C VAL A 220 -16.67 3.56 -54.88
N THR A 221 -15.52 3.57 -54.22
CA THR A 221 -15.13 2.54 -53.26
C THR A 221 -15.76 2.86 -51.91
N VAL A 222 -16.63 1.96 -51.44
CA VAL A 222 -17.29 2.03 -50.14
C VAL A 222 -16.59 1.09 -49.16
N TYR A 223 -16.37 1.58 -47.95
CA TYR A 223 -15.69 0.86 -46.87
C TYR A 223 -16.72 0.25 -45.91
N LEU A 224 -16.65 -1.07 -45.74
CA LEU A 224 -17.54 -1.86 -44.89
C LEU A 224 -16.73 -2.62 -43.82
N PRO A 225 -17.36 -3.11 -42.73
CA PRO A 225 -16.67 -3.93 -41.73
C PRO A 225 -15.95 -5.15 -42.34
N GLU A 226 -16.57 -5.78 -43.33
CA GLU A 226 -16.08 -6.98 -44.03
C GLU A 226 -15.04 -6.70 -45.13
N GLY A 227 -14.80 -5.43 -45.49
CA GLY A 227 -13.86 -5.08 -46.55
C GLY A 227 -14.30 -3.86 -47.37
N LYS A 228 -13.75 -3.74 -48.58
CA LYS A 228 -14.06 -2.65 -49.51
C LYS A 228 -14.91 -3.18 -50.66
N LYS A 229 -15.79 -2.35 -51.19
CA LYS A 229 -16.60 -2.70 -52.36
C LYS A 229 -16.81 -1.51 -53.28
N ASP A 230 -16.60 -1.74 -54.56
CA ASP A 230 -16.77 -0.72 -55.58
C ASP A 230 -18.20 -0.68 -56.11
N PHE A 231 -18.69 0.54 -56.31
CA PHE A 231 -20.00 0.83 -56.85
C PHE A 231 -19.87 1.89 -57.94
N LYS A 232 -20.71 1.80 -58.97
CA LYS A 232 -20.91 2.92 -59.90
C LYS A 232 -21.87 3.92 -59.27
N ALA A 233 -21.68 5.21 -59.54
CA ALA A 233 -22.55 6.27 -59.04
C ALA A 233 -22.87 7.29 -60.13
N ASP A 234 -24.10 7.82 -60.07
CA ASP A 234 -24.61 8.85 -60.96
C ASP A 234 -24.55 10.21 -60.27
N LEU A 235 -24.13 11.25 -61.02
CA LEU A 235 -24.28 12.62 -60.58
C LEU A 235 -25.76 13.03 -60.67
N VAL A 236 -26.37 13.33 -59.53
CA VAL A 236 -27.81 13.63 -59.44
C VAL A 236 -28.13 15.08 -59.12
N ALA A 237 -27.19 15.82 -58.51
CA ALA A 237 -27.28 17.26 -58.30
C ALA A 237 -25.88 17.86 -58.14
N GLN A 238 -25.73 19.13 -58.51
CA GLN A 238 -24.50 19.89 -58.33
C GLN A 238 -24.80 21.37 -58.04
N GLU A 239 -23.94 22.02 -57.27
CA GLU A 239 -23.90 23.47 -57.07
C GLU A 239 -22.46 23.94 -57.30
N THR A 240 -22.25 24.63 -58.42
CA THR A 240 -20.91 25.04 -58.84
C THR A 240 -20.35 26.11 -57.93
N ARG A 241 -21.19 26.98 -57.36
CA ARG A 241 -20.74 28.11 -56.53
C ARG A 241 -20.08 27.66 -55.24
N ILE A 242 -20.65 26.66 -54.57
CA ILE A 242 -20.11 26.13 -53.30
C ILE A 242 -19.30 24.84 -53.49
N ASP A 243 -19.03 24.48 -54.75
CA ASP A 243 -18.23 23.31 -55.14
C ASP A 243 -18.74 21.99 -54.53
N LEU A 244 -20.04 21.74 -54.63
CA LEU A 244 -20.69 20.57 -54.04
C LEU A 244 -21.42 19.74 -55.10
N ALA A 245 -21.35 18.42 -54.97
CA ALA A 245 -22.11 17.47 -55.76
C ALA A 245 -22.77 16.40 -54.88
N ILE A 246 -23.90 15.89 -55.35
CA ILE A 246 -24.58 14.72 -54.79
C ILE A 246 -24.47 13.59 -55.81
N LEU A 247 -23.88 12.47 -55.39
CA LEU A 247 -23.87 11.23 -56.15
C LEU A 247 -24.91 10.27 -55.59
N LYS A 248 -25.53 9.48 -56.47
CA LYS A 248 -26.39 8.35 -56.10
C LYS A 248 -25.73 7.04 -56.52
N LEU A 249 -25.53 6.13 -55.57
CA LEU A 249 -24.95 4.82 -55.91
C LEU A 249 -25.95 3.98 -56.73
N ARG A 250 -25.45 3.31 -57.76
CA ARG A 250 -26.17 2.30 -58.55
C ARG A 250 -26.24 0.96 -57.80
N SER A 251 -26.88 0.98 -56.65
CA SER A 251 -27.09 -0.19 -55.80
C SER A 251 -28.46 -0.11 -55.13
N LYS A 252 -29.13 -1.26 -55.02
CA LYS A 252 -30.36 -1.40 -54.25
C LYS A 252 -30.12 -1.97 -52.85
N ALA A 253 -28.87 -2.28 -52.51
CA ALA A 253 -28.50 -2.78 -51.19
C ALA A 253 -28.41 -1.61 -50.20
N ARG A 254 -28.80 -1.88 -48.95
CA ARG A 254 -28.61 -0.93 -47.85
C ARG A 254 -27.13 -0.85 -47.49
N ILE A 255 -26.61 0.37 -47.36
CA ILE A 255 -25.31 0.63 -46.76
C ILE A 255 -25.52 0.89 -45.26
N PRO A 256 -24.86 0.14 -44.37
CA PRO A 256 -25.19 0.17 -42.94
C PRO A 256 -24.74 1.45 -42.22
N TYR A 257 -23.70 2.13 -42.71
CA TYR A 257 -23.10 3.29 -42.05
C TYR A 257 -23.15 4.51 -42.95
N THR A 258 -23.71 5.60 -42.40
CA THR A 258 -23.78 6.92 -43.03
C THR A 258 -23.46 7.97 -41.99
N ALA A 259 -22.91 9.09 -42.42
CA ALA A 259 -22.62 10.23 -41.59
C ALA A 259 -23.92 10.84 -41.05
N SER A 260 -23.93 11.15 -39.77
CA SER A 260 -24.94 12.02 -39.17
C SER A 260 -24.59 13.48 -39.47
N LEU A 261 -25.57 14.28 -39.87
CA LEU A 261 -25.38 15.72 -40.06
C LEU A 261 -25.43 16.45 -38.71
N ALA A 262 -24.64 17.51 -38.57
CA ALA A 262 -24.70 18.33 -37.37
C ALA A 262 -26.06 19.01 -37.24
N THR A 263 -26.55 19.05 -36.00
CA THR A 263 -27.81 19.67 -35.63
C THR A 263 -27.72 21.20 -35.76
N PRO A 264 -28.85 21.90 -35.90
CA PRO A 264 -28.86 23.36 -35.91
C PRO A 264 -28.27 23.99 -34.64
N GLU A 265 -28.31 23.30 -33.50
CA GLU A 265 -27.72 23.77 -32.25
C GLU A 265 -26.18 23.67 -32.28
N GLU A 266 -25.65 22.51 -32.70
CA GLU A 266 -24.20 22.34 -32.88
C GLU A 266 -23.64 23.35 -33.87
N LEU A 267 -24.33 23.59 -34.99
CA LEU A 267 -23.90 24.55 -36.00
C LEU A 267 -23.87 26.00 -35.49
N LYS A 268 -24.75 26.36 -34.54
CA LYS A 268 -24.75 27.70 -33.90
C LYS A 268 -23.60 27.89 -32.93
N ASN A 269 -23.12 26.80 -32.33
CA ASN A 269 -22.07 26.82 -31.32
C ASN A 269 -20.66 26.63 -31.91
N LEU A 270 -20.55 26.45 -33.24
CA LEU A 270 -19.26 26.40 -33.93
C LEU A 270 -18.56 27.76 -33.88
N ASP A 271 -17.28 27.74 -33.51
CA ASP A 271 -16.39 28.90 -33.51
C ASP A 271 -14.96 28.47 -33.88
N VAL A 272 -14.06 29.43 -34.04
CA VAL A 272 -12.62 29.17 -34.06
C VAL A 272 -12.24 28.38 -32.80
N PHE A 273 -11.33 27.42 -32.96
CA PHE A 273 -10.95 26.41 -31.97
C PHE A 273 -11.94 25.27 -31.75
N THR A 274 -13.10 25.23 -32.40
CA THR A 274 -13.92 24.01 -32.36
C THR A 274 -13.15 22.84 -32.97
N LYS A 275 -13.00 21.76 -32.21
CA LYS A 275 -12.29 20.55 -32.62
C LYS A 275 -13.05 19.82 -33.73
N VAL A 276 -12.32 19.47 -34.78
CA VAL A 276 -12.86 18.78 -35.94
C VAL A 276 -11.95 17.64 -36.37
N VAL A 277 -12.53 16.68 -37.09
CA VAL A 277 -11.81 15.60 -37.77
C VAL A 277 -12.14 15.67 -39.25
N ALA A 278 -11.13 15.84 -40.09
CA ALA A 278 -11.27 15.72 -41.54
C ALA A 278 -10.95 14.28 -41.96
N VAL A 279 -11.84 13.67 -42.75
CA VAL A 279 -11.66 12.31 -43.24
C VAL A 279 -11.79 12.31 -44.75
N GLY A 280 -10.77 11.77 -45.41
CA GLY A 280 -10.73 11.62 -46.85
C GLY A 280 -9.66 10.61 -47.27
N CYS A 281 -9.47 10.48 -48.57
CA CYS A 281 -8.64 9.50 -49.24
C CYS A 281 -7.45 10.19 -49.92
N PRO A 282 -6.50 10.79 -49.17
CA PRO A 282 -5.37 11.51 -49.74
C PRO A 282 -4.55 10.61 -50.65
N LEU A 283 -4.22 11.10 -51.84
CA LEU A 283 -3.41 10.38 -52.84
C LEU A 283 -3.94 8.98 -53.18
N GLY A 284 -5.25 8.74 -53.02
CA GLY A 284 -5.87 7.43 -53.25
C GLY A 284 -5.61 6.39 -52.17
N ASN A 285 -5.14 6.79 -50.99
CA ASN A 285 -5.16 5.91 -49.82
C ASN A 285 -6.60 5.70 -49.32
N ASP A 286 -6.75 4.70 -48.46
CA ASP A 286 -7.97 4.51 -47.68
C ASP A 286 -8.28 5.71 -46.79
N PRO A 287 -9.53 5.87 -46.31
CA PRO A 287 -9.93 6.95 -45.43
C PRO A 287 -8.95 7.18 -44.28
N ILE A 288 -8.29 8.34 -44.28
CA ILE A 288 -7.38 8.78 -43.24
C ILE A 288 -8.08 9.87 -42.41
N PRO A 289 -8.34 9.62 -41.12
CA PRO A 289 -8.85 10.65 -40.22
C PRO A 289 -7.70 11.55 -39.76
N THR A 290 -7.91 12.86 -39.80
CA THR A 290 -6.94 13.86 -39.35
C THR A 290 -7.61 14.87 -38.43
N GLU A 291 -7.06 15.05 -37.24
CA GLU A 291 -7.63 15.96 -36.23
C GLU A 291 -7.09 17.38 -36.39
N GLY A 292 -7.93 18.36 -36.09
CA GLY A 292 -7.57 19.76 -36.05
C GLY A 292 -8.67 20.60 -35.39
N VAL A 293 -8.67 21.88 -35.70
CA VAL A 293 -9.68 22.84 -35.26
C VAL A 293 -10.14 23.70 -36.44
N VAL A 294 -11.33 24.28 -36.29
CA VAL A 294 -11.74 25.43 -37.09
C VAL A 294 -10.81 26.60 -36.81
N THR A 295 -10.33 27.25 -37.87
CA THR A 295 -9.39 28.38 -37.81
C THR A 295 -9.97 29.66 -38.40
N ASP A 296 -10.96 29.55 -39.28
CA ASP A 296 -11.72 30.68 -39.82
C ASP A 296 -13.11 30.20 -40.29
N LEU A 297 -14.15 30.98 -40.02
CA LEU A 297 -15.52 30.72 -40.46
C LEU A 297 -15.98 31.65 -41.60
N GLN A 298 -15.16 32.64 -41.97
CA GLN A 298 -15.50 33.72 -42.90
C GLN A 298 -14.47 33.88 -44.03
N ASN A 299 -14.11 32.78 -44.69
CA ASN A 299 -13.16 32.83 -45.80
C ASN A 299 -13.88 32.89 -47.16
N ARG A 300 -14.07 34.13 -47.67
CA ARG A 300 -14.77 34.35 -48.94
C ARG A 300 -13.85 34.21 -50.14
N ILE A 301 -14.04 33.14 -50.92
CA ILE A 301 -13.26 32.83 -52.12
C ILE A 301 -14.22 32.55 -53.27
N GLY A 302 -14.04 33.21 -54.42
CA GLY A 302 -14.84 32.94 -55.62
C GLY A 302 -16.35 33.17 -55.47
N GLY A 303 -16.77 34.02 -54.52
CA GLY A 303 -18.20 34.30 -54.26
C GLY A 303 -18.91 33.30 -53.35
N ALA A 304 -18.20 32.32 -52.79
CA ALA A 304 -18.68 31.42 -51.73
C ALA A 304 -17.91 31.63 -50.43
N ASN A 305 -18.53 31.24 -49.32
CA ASN A 305 -17.87 31.19 -48.03
C ASN A 305 -17.34 29.77 -47.80
N TYR A 306 -16.06 29.67 -47.49
CA TYR A 306 -15.44 28.45 -47.02
C TYR A 306 -15.06 28.61 -45.56
N TRP A 307 -15.13 27.52 -44.80
CA TRP A 307 -14.49 27.46 -43.48
C TRP A 307 -13.08 26.93 -43.65
N MET A 308 -12.15 27.45 -42.84
CA MET A 308 -10.78 26.99 -42.82
C MET A 308 -10.54 26.12 -41.58
N ILE A 309 -9.88 24.98 -41.77
CA ILE A 309 -9.47 24.06 -40.72
C ILE A 309 -7.97 23.79 -40.81
N ASN A 310 -7.33 23.51 -39.68
CA ASN A 310 -5.92 23.12 -39.64
C ASN A 310 -5.67 21.62 -39.55
N ALA A 311 -6.71 20.79 -39.66
CA ALA A 311 -6.57 19.35 -39.79
C ALA A 311 -5.65 19.05 -41.00
N PRO A 312 -4.54 18.33 -40.81
CA PRO A 312 -3.58 18.08 -41.90
C PRO A 312 -4.23 17.38 -43.08
N THR A 313 -4.31 18.07 -44.21
CA THR A 313 -4.97 17.55 -45.42
C THR A 313 -4.05 17.66 -46.63
N TYR A 314 -4.38 16.89 -47.66
CA TYR A 314 -3.62 16.84 -48.91
C TYR A 314 -4.54 16.56 -50.10
N LEU A 315 -3.99 16.62 -51.32
CA LEU A 315 -4.68 16.26 -52.55
C LEU A 315 -5.33 14.86 -52.42
N GLY A 316 -6.58 14.74 -52.85
CA GLY A 316 -7.42 13.56 -52.66
C GLY A 316 -8.44 13.67 -51.52
N ASN A 317 -8.25 14.57 -50.54
CA ASN A 317 -9.26 14.81 -49.49
C ASN A 317 -10.50 15.56 -49.99
N SER A 318 -10.45 16.19 -51.16
CA SER A 318 -11.59 16.90 -51.76
C SER A 318 -12.81 16.00 -51.86
N GLY A 319 -13.93 16.46 -51.34
CA GLY A 319 -15.19 15.76 -51.18
C GLY A 319 -15.33 14.94 -49.90
N GLY A 320 -14.27 14.80 -49.11
CA GLY A 320 -14.27 14.13 -47.81
C GLY A 320 -15.05 14.90 -46.76
N GLY A 321 -15.42 14.23 -45.67
CA GLY A 321 -16.23 14.81 -44.61
C GLY A 321 -15.38 15.55 -43.58
N VAL A 322 -15.88 16.69 -43.09
CA VAL A 322 -15.36 17.37 -41.90
C VAL A 322 -16.37 17.21 -40.79
N PHE A 323 -15.95 16.59 -39.69
CA PHE A 323 -16.82 16.18 -38.58
C PHE A 323 -16.44 16.91 -37.30
N LEU A 324 -17.41 17.12 -36.40
CA LEU A 324 -17.14 17.51 -35.02
C LEU A 324 -16.41 16.38 -34.29
N ALA A 325 -15.36 16.71 -33.53
CA ALA A 325 -14.58 15.69 -32.83
C ALA A 325 -15.37 15.02 -31.68
N ASP A 326 -16.31 15.74 -31.07
CA ASP A 326 -17.10 15.30 -29.92
C ASP A 326 -18.38 14.56 -30.31
N SER A 327 -19.18 15.07 -31.24
CA SER A 327 -20.43 14.42 -31.67
C SER A 327 -20.27 13.55 -32.91
N ARG A 328 -19.15 13.70 -33.64
CA ARG A 328 -18.86 12.97 -34.89
C ARG A 328 -19.88 13.28 -35.98
N HIS A 329 -20.59 14.39 -35.84
CA HIS A 329 -21.52 14.88 -36.83
C HIS A 329 -20.80 15.69 -37.90
N LEU A 330 -21.22 15.51 -39.16
CA LEU A 330 -20.70 16.21 -40.32
C LEU A 330 -21.06 17.70 -40.23
N VAL A 331 -20.06 18.57 -40.34
CA VAL A 331 -20.20 20.04 -40.34
C VAL A 331 -19.77 20.69 -41.64
N GLY A 332 -19.15 19.93 -42.55
CA GLY A 332 -18.79 20.43 -43.88
C GLY A 332 -18.21 19.35 -44.78
N VAL A 333 -17.96 19.72 -46.04
CA VAL A 333 -17.32 18.88 -47.05
C VAL A 333 -15.99 19.53 -47.41
N PHE A 334 -14.87 18.81 -47.23
CA PHE A 334 -13.55 19.31 -47.59
C PHE A 334 -13.50 19.61 -49.09
N SER A 335 -13.00 20.77 -49.50
CA SER A 335 -13.10 21.23 -50.89
C SER A 335 -11.76 21.65 -51.48
N LYS A 336 -10.95 22.44 -50.77
CA LYS A 336 -9.72 23.00 -51.31
C LYS A 336 -8.62 23.02 -50.26
N ILE A 337 -7.39 23.20 -50.72
CA ILE A 337 -6.24 23.43 -49.87
C ILE A 337 -5.42 24.58 -50.44
N PHE A 338 -4.92 25.46 -49.57
CA PHE A 338 -4.03 26.53 -50.02
C PHE A 338 -2.73 25.97 -50.58
N THR A 339 -2.24 26.61 -51.63
CA THR A 339 -0.92 26.35 -52.21
C THR A 339 -0.10 27.64 -52.19
N HIS A 340 1.20 27.52 -52.00
CA HIS A 340 2.14 28.63 -51.99
C HIS A 340 3.21 28.44 -53.08
N GLY A 341 3.51 29.51 -53.82
CA GLY A 341 4.52 29.51 -54.87
C GLY A 341 3.91 29.46 -56.28
N LYS A 342 4.48 30.26 -57.20
CA LYS A 342 3.96 30.45 -58.56
C LYS A 342 4.42 29.37 -59.55
N PHE A 343 5.66 28.88 -59.40
CA PHE A 343 6.29 27.96 -60.35
C PHE A 343 6.24 26.51 -59.88
N ASN A 344 6.46 26.27 -58.58
CA ASN A 344 6.31 24.97 -57.93
C ASN A 344 5.37 25.14 -56.73
N PRO A 345 4.04 25.08 -56.95
CA PRO A 345 3.08 25.29 -55.87
C PRO A 345 3.24 24.18 -54.82
N ALA A 346 3.67 24.58 -53.62
CA ALA A 346 3.71 23.71 -52.45
C ALA A 346 2.35 23.73 -51.76
N VAL A 347 1.81 22.55 -51.47
CA VAL A 347 0.59 22.42 -50.67
C VAL A 347 0.86 22.88 -49.24
N VAL A 348 -0.11 23.57 -48.62
CA VAL A 348 -0.05 24.02 -47.22
C VAL A 348 -1.06 23.18 -46.39
N PRO A 349 -0.62 22.05 -45.77
CA PRO A 349 -1.53 21.03 -45.21
C PRO A 349 -2.48 21.50 -44.10
N HIS A 350 -2.13 22.58 -43.41
CA HIS A 350 -2.89 23.13 -42.28
C HIS A 350 -3.80 24.31 -42.68
N MET A 351 -3.92 24.59 -43.98
CA MET A 351 -4.83 25.62 -44.51
C MET A 351 -5.83 24.95 -45.45
N GLY A 352 -6.62 24.03 -44.87
CA GLY A 352 -7.67 23.30 -45.58
C GLY A 352 -8.97 24.08 -45.58
N LEU A 353 -9.70 24.05 -46.68
CA LEU A 353 -10.96 24.76 -46.88
C LEU A 353 -12.10 23.77 -47.09
N CYS A 354 -13.19 23.93 -46.33
CA CYS A 354 -14.39 23.11 -46.47
C CYS A 354 -15.62 23.95 -46.75
N THR A 355 -16.52 23.37 -47.57
CA THR A 355 -17.85 23.90 -47.82
C THR A 355 -18.71 23.64 -46.58
N PRO A 356 -19.24 24.68 -45.93
CA PRO A 356 -19.88 24.55 -44.63
C PRO A 356 -21.29 23.95 -44.76
N LEU A 357 -21.67 23.05 -43.84
CA LEU A 357 -22.97 22.39 -43.84
C LEU A 357 -24.16 23.38 -43.90
N PRO A 358 -24.16 24.55 -43.22
CA PRO A 358 -25.23 25.54 -43.38
C PRO A 358 -25.52 25.95 -44.84
N ASP A 359 -24.48 26.12 -45.66
CA ASP A 359 -24.65 26.47 -47.08
C ASP A 359 -25.15 25.27 -47.89
N ILE A 360 -24.70 24.06 -47.53
CA ILE A 360 -25.20 22.80 -48.11
C ILE A 360 -26.70 22.64 -47.82
N LEU A 361 -27.13 22.81 -46.57
CA LEU A 361 -28.53 22.68 -46.16
C LEU A 361 -29.41 23.71 -46.89
N LYS A 362 -28.97 24.97 -46.95
CA LYS A 362 -29.67 26.05 -47.67
C LYS A 362 -29.81 25.77 -49.17
N TRP A 363 -28.83 25.08 -49.76
CA TRP A 363 -28.93 24.64 -51.15
C TRP A 363 -29.89 23.45 -51.30
N LEU A 364 -29.80 22.44 -50.43
CA LEU A 364 -30.65 21.24 -50.46
C LEU A 364 -32.14 21.58 -50.41
N GLU A 365 -32.54 22.58 -49.64
CA GLU A 365 -33.92 23.09 -49.57
C GLU A 365 -34.51 23.48 -50.93
N LYS A 366 -33.65 23.85 -51.90
CA LYS A 366 -34.04 24.27 -53.25
C LYS A 366 -34.02 23.11 -54.25
N THR A 367 -33.76 21.89 -53.79
CA THR A 367 -33.61 20.70 -54.64
C THR A 367 -34.60 19.61 -54.22
N PRO A 368 -34.87 18.61 -55.09
CA PRO A 368 -35.60 17.40 -54.71
C PRO A 368 -34.88 16.51 -53.68
N TYR A 369 -33.72 16.94 -53.17
CA TYR A 369 -32.88 16.24 -52.20
C TYR A 369 -32.93 16.86 -50.80
N SER A 370 -33.88 17.75 -50.53
CA SER A 370 -34.10 18.35 -49.20
C SER A 370 -34.30 17.33 -48.08
N PHE A 371 -34.76 16.11 -48.39
CA PHE A 371 -34.86 15.00 -47.43
C PHE A 371 -33.49 14.57 -46.85
N LEU A 372 -32.39 14.85 -47.54
CA LEU A 372 -31.03 14.59 -47.04
C LEU A 372 -30.64 15.51 -45.87
N ALA A 373 -31.34 16.64 -45.69
CA ALA A 373 -31.12 17.56 -44.56
C ALA A 373 -31.61 17.01 -43.21
N GLY A 374 -32.22 15.81 -43.18
CA GLY A 374 -32.53 15.12 -41.92
C GLY A 374 -33.58 15.81 -41.05
N ARG A 375 -34.72 16.25 -41.61
CA ARG A 375 -35.88 16.51 -40.73
C ARG A 375 -36.21 15.22 -39.96
N PRO A 376 -36.40 15.27 -38.63
CA PRO A 376 -36.75 14.10 -37.85
C PRO A 376 -38.04 13.47 -38.38
N LYS A 377 -38.06 12.14 -38.35
CA LYS A 377 -39.04 11.23 -38.95
C LYS A 377 -40.44 11.27 -38.29
N ASN A 378 -40.97 12.43 -37.90
CA ASN A 378 -42.22 12.54 -37.13
C ASN A 378 -43.43 13.16 -37.85
N ASP A 379 -43.35 13.56 -39.12
CA ASP A 379 -44.50 14.14 -39.86
C ASP A 379 -45.17 13.19 -40.87
N LEU A 380 -44.90 11.88 -40.80
CA LEU A 380 -45.68 10.86 -41.54
C LEU A 380 -46.71 10.13 -40.66
N ALA A 381 -46.99 10.64 -39.45
CA ALA A 381 -48.03 10.14 -38.55
C ALA A 381 -49.10 11.18 -38.21
N ARG A 382 -49.38 12.12 -39.14
CA ARG A 382 -50.55 13.00 -39.10
C ARG A 382 -51.24 13.03 -40.46
N GLY A 383 -51.79 11.88 -40.82
CA GLY A 383 -52.79 11.69 -41.87
C GLY A 383 -53.53 10.40 -41.51
N ASP A 384 -54.85 10.43 -41.54
CA ASP A 384 -55.78 9.34 -41.21
C ASP A 384 -56.03 9.09 -39.71
N ALA A 385 -56.51 10.12 -39.03
CA ALA A 385 -57.47 9.96 -37.94
C ALA A 385 -58.49 11.13 -37.94
N SER A 386 -59.13 11.36 -39.07
CA SER A 386 -60.39 12.11 -39.15
C SER A 386 -61.02 11.99 -40.53
N GLY A 387 -62.05 11.16 -40.66
CA GLY A 387 -62.98 11.24 -41.80
C GLY A 387 -63.48 9.90 -42.30
N LEU A 388 -64.62 9.48 -41.75
CA LEU A 388 -65.70 8.67 -42.35
C LEU A 388 -65.36 7.31 -42.97
#